data_AF-B9G349-F1
#
_entry.id   AF-B9G349-F1
#
_cell.length_a   1.000
_cell.length_b   1.000
_cell.length_c   1.000
_cell.angle_alpha   90.00
_cell.angle_beta   90.00
_cell.angle_gamma   90.00
#
_symmetry.space_group_name_H-M   'P 1'
#
loop_
_entity.id
_entity.type
_entity.pdbx_description
1 polymer ?
#
loop_
_entity_poly.entity_id
_entity_poly.type
_entity_poly.pdbx_seq_one_letter_code
_entity_poly.pdbx_strand_id
1 'polypeptide(L)'
;MAFADPNLQIPDRYDRSGEVPAGEVVVADDDESYDLPVVDMARLLDPEHREAEVAWLCSACRSWGFFQLINHGVDEAVIQKMKDNTVHFFELPLEDKNAVAGPCNHPEKVIGIAPHSDGFGLTLLLQVNDTPGLQISKDGRWHPVRPQTSAFVINVGEILEVLTNGHYKSVFHRVVVDTERGRDTIVVFQDACINGVVKPLLELGEARYHAIDRLEYSKGHATEIFSRGERFVDILKK
;
A
#
# COMPACT_ATOMS: atom_id res chain seq x y z
N MET A 1 31.68 8.85 -2.91
CA MET A 1 30.50 9.13 -2.07
C MET A 1 30.46 10.62 -1.82
N ALA A 2 29.61 11.36 -2.53
CA ALA A 2 29.43 12.78 -2.28
C ALA A 2 28.50 12.91 -1.06
N PHE A 3 28.99 13.55 -0.01
CA PHE A 3 28.20 13.90 1.15
C PHE A 3 27.09 14.87 0.73
N ALA A 4 25.86 14.63 1.18
CA ALA A 4 24.71 15.47 0.92
C ALA A 4 24.99 16.93 1.31
N ASP A 5 24.77 17.89 0.39
CA ASP A 5 24.90 19.31 0.70
C ASP A 5 23.65 19.79 1.47
N PRO A 6 23.77 20.15 2.76
CA PRO A 6 22.63 20.59 3.57
C PRO A 6 22.01 21.91 3.07
N ASN A 7 22.65 22.61 2.13
CA ASN A 7 22.10 23.82 1.51
C ASN A 7 21.38 23.55 0.18
N LEU A 8 21.34 22.29 -0.28
CA LEU A 8 20.66 21.94 -1.52
C LEU A 8 19.14 22.07 -1.31
N GLN A 9 18.57 23.18 -1.81
CA GLN A 9 17.13 23.38 -1.80
C GLN A 9 16.45 22.33 -2.68
N ILE A 10 15.42 21.68 -2.14
CA ILE A 10 14.54 20.84 -2.96
C ILE A 10 13.83 21.74 -3.99
N PRO A 11 13.71 21.32 -5.26
CA PRO A 11 12.94 22.07 -6.23
C PRO A 11 11.46 22.17 -5.79
N ASP A 12 10.84 23.35 -5.95
CA ASP A 12 9.46 23.64 -5.51
C ASP A 12 8.42 22.56 -5.92
N ARG A 13 8.61 21.92 -7.08
CA ARG A 13 7.73 20.83 -7.57
C ARG A 13 7.70 19.58 -6.67
N TYR A 14 8.68 19.43 -5.78
CA TYR A 14 8.78 18.35 -4.80
C TYR A 14 8.42 18.81 -3.39
N ASP A 15 8.25 20.10 -3.14
CA ASP A 15 7.80 20.60 -1.84
C ASP A 15 6.30 20.31 -1.68
N ARG A 16 6.00 19.41 -0.74
CA ARG A 16 4.68 18.93 -0.38
C ARG A 16 4.27 19.40 1.01
N SER A 17 4.95 20.40 1.58
CA SER A 17 4.67 20.91 2.94
C SER A 17 3.21 21.33 3.17
N GLY A 18 2.47 21.70 2.12
CA GLY A 18 1.03 21.99 2.19
C GLY A 18 0.09 20.81 1.92
N GLU A 19 0.62 19.67 1.46
CA GLU A 19 -0.16 18.50 1.00
C GLU A 19 0.07 17.24 1.84
N VAL A 20 1.19 17.14 2.56
CA VAL A 20 1.41 16.05 3.52
C VAL A 20 0.48 16.30 4.72
N PRO A 21 -0.56 15.48 4.94
CA PRO A 21 -1.42 15.66 6.09
C PRO A 21 -0.56 15.52 7.34
N ALA A 22 -0.63 16.54 8.20
CA ALA A 22 -0.08 16.55 9.55
C ALA A 22 -0.85 15.54 10.43
N GLY A 23 -0.79 14.26 10.08
CA GLY A 23 -1.24 13.19 10.95
C GLY A 23 -0.12 12.86 11.92
N GLU A 24 -0.46 12.70 13.20
CA GLU A 24 0.45 12.17 14.20
C GLU A 24 0.97 10.80 13.71
N VAL A 25 2.27 10.69 13.51
CA VAL A 25 2.93 9.41 13.24
C VAL A 25 3.09 8.72 14.59
N VAL A 26 2.65 7.47 14.69
CA VAL A 26 2.92 6.68 15.90
C VAL A 26 4.44 6.51 15.98
N VAL A 27 5.05 7.11 17.00
CA VAL A 27 6.44 6.85 17.34
C VAL A 27 6.49 5.39 17.77
N ALA A 28 7.28 4.59 17.07
CA ALA A 28 7.44 3.18 17.35
C ALA A 28 8.27 3.00 18.64
N ASP A 29 7.69 3.36 19.79
CA ASP A 29 8.15 2.94 21.11
C ASP A 29 7.57 1.55 21.36
N ASP A 30 8.32 0.49 21.03
CA ASP A 30 8.20 -0.93 21.45
C ASP A 30 6.80 -1.57 21.63
N ASP A 31 5.73 -0.96 21.11
CA ASP A 31 4.37 -1.43 21.27
C ASP A 31 3.97 -2.27 20.05
N GLU A 32 4.13 -3.59 20.18
CA GLU A 32 3.69 -4.61 19.21
C GLU A 32 2.17 -4.52 18.91
N SER A 33 1.40 -3.71 19.64
CA SER A 33 -0.04 -3.50 19.42
C SER A 33 -0.41 -2.92 18.06
N TYR A 34 0.56 -2.39 17.31
CA TYR A 34 0.37 -1.78 15.99
C TYR A 34 0.96 -2.57 14.82
N ASP A 35 1.43 -3.80 15.06
CA ASP A 35 1.87 -4.67 13.97
C ASP A 35 0.70 -5.09 13.09
N LEU A 36 0.96 -5.13 11.78
CA LEU A 36 -0.03 -5.61 10.83
C LEU A 36 -0.41 -7.06 11.13
N PRO A 37 -1.71 -7.41 11.02
CA PRO A 37 -2.14 -8.81 11.10
C PRO A 37 -1.31 -9.70 10.18
N VAL A 38 -0.89 -10.86 10.69
CA VAL A 38 -0.14 -11.85 9.92
C VAL A 38 -1.08 -13.00 9.59
N VAL A 39 -1.25 -13.28 8.31
CA VAL A 39 -2.07 -14.37 7.79
C VAL A 39 -1.14 -15.45 7.23
N ASP A 40 -1.41 -16.70 7.58
CA ASP A 40 -0.63 -17.84 7.15
C ASP A 40 -1.35 -18.59 6.01
N MET A 41 -0.75 -18.58 4.82
CA MET A 41 -1.32 -19.25 3.66
C MET A 41 -1.35 -20.78 3.81
N ALA A 42 -0.37 -21.38 4.49
CA ALA A 42 -0.38 -22.82 4.72
C ALA A 42 -1.55 -23.21 5.63
N ARG A 43 -1.88 -22.39 6.64
CA ARG A 43 -3.07 -22.60 7.49
C ARG A 43 -4.39 -22.37 6.75
N LEU A 44 -4.44 -21.45 5.78
CA LEU A 44 -5.61 -21.29 4.90
C LEU A 44 -5.88 -22.52 4.03
N LEU A 45 -4.82 -23.25 3.66
CA LEU A 45 -4.88 -24.46 2.83
C LEU A 45 -5.06 -25.75 3.64
N ASP A 46 -4.79 -25.71 4.94
CA ASP A 46 -4.94 -26.85 5.84
C ASP A 46 -6.39 -26.98 6.36
N PRO A 47 -7.11 -28.09 6.07
CA PRO A 47 -8.49 -28.29 6.53
C PRO A 47 -8.69 -28.15 8.04
N GLU A 48 -7.70 -28.47 8.87
CA GLU A 48 -7.82 -28.39 10.33
C GLU A 48 -7.83 -26.94 10.84
N HIS A 49 -7.02 -26.06 10.23
CA HIS A 49 -6.84 -24.68 10.68
C HIS A 49 -7.60 -23.65 9.83
N ARG A 50 -8.08 -24.05 8.64
CA ARG A 50 -8.65 -23.15 7.62
C ARG A 50 -9.77 -22.27 8.16
N GLU A 51 -10.70 -22.80 8.95
CA GLU A 51 -11.84 -22.00 9.43
C GLU A 51 -11.38 -20.84 10.32
N ALA A 52 -10.47 -21.11 11.27
CA ALA A 52 -9.91 -20.10 12.14
C ALA A 52 -9.08 -19.07 11.35
N GLU A 53 -8.28 -19.53 10.39
CA GLU A 53 -7.44 -18.65 9.57
C GLU A 53 -8.27 -17.77 8.62
N VAL A 54 -9.36 -18.31 8.05
CA VAL A 54 -10.32 -17.54 7.24
C VAL A 54 -10.99 -16.47 8.09
N ALA A 55 -11.42 -16.80 9.32
CA ALA A 55 -12.00 -15.82 10.24
C ALA A 55 -10.99 -14.70 10.57
N TRP A 56 -9.71 -15.07 10.75
CA TRP A 56 -8.64 -14.12 10.99
C TRP A 56 -8.37 -13.21 9.79
N LEU A 57 -8.27 -13.76 8.58
CA LEU A 57 -8.17 -13.01 7.33
C LEU A 57 -9.33 -12.02 7.17
N CYS A 58 -10.57 -12.48 7.37
CA CYS A 58 -11.75 -11.61 7.33
C CYS A 58 -11.65 -10.46 8.35
N SER A 59 -11.16 -10.75 9.56
CA SER A 59 -10.93 -9.74 10.59
C SER A 59 -9.90 -8.71 10.16
N ALA A 60 -8.78 -9.14 9.58
CA ALA A 60 -7.74 -8.25 9.07
C ALA A 60 -8.26 -7.33 7.95
N CYS A 61 -9.00 -7.88 6.97
CA CYS A 61 -9.61 -7.09 5.90
C CYS A 61 -10.66 -6.06 6.41
N ARG A 62 -11.37 -6.37 7.51
CA ARG A 62 -12.38 -5.49 8.12
C ARG A 62 -11.78 -4.38 8.98
N SER A 63 -10.75 -4.72 9.76
CA SER A 63 -10.22 -3.86 10.82
C SER A 63 -9.02 -3.04 10.34
N TRP A 64 -8.19 -3.61 9.48
CA TRP A 64 -6.96 -2.99 8.98
C TRP A 64 -7.01 -2.68 7.50
N GLY A 65 -7.67 -3.52 6.69
CA GLY A 65 -7.58 -3.42 5.23
C GLY A 65 -6.20 -3.79 4.67
N PHE A 66 -5.27 -4.15 5.55
CA PHE A 66 -3.89 -4.54 5.30
C PHE A 66 -3.54 -5.75 6.17
N PHE A 67 -2.66 -6.62 5.67
CA PHE A 67 -2.08 -7.73 6.40
C PHE A 67 -0.79 -8.20 5.75
N GLN A 68 0.01 -8.96 6.49
CA GLN A 68 1.17 -9.67 5.97
C GLN A 68 0.77 -11.10 5.62
N LEU A 69 1.24 -11.63 4.49
CA LEU A 69 1.04 -13.02 4.11
C LEU A 69 2.36 -13.77 4.19
N ILE A 70 2.40 -14.80 5.04
CA ILE A 70 3.54 -15.70 5.22
C ILE A 70 3.20 -17.10 4.69
N ASN A 71 4.21 -17.95 4.55
CA ASN A 71 4.06 -19.34 4.10
C ASN A 71 3.27 -19.46 2.77
N HIS A 72 3.38 -18.44 1.92
CA HIS A 72 2.61 -18.26 0.68
C HIS A 72 2.93 -19.28 -0.43
N GLY A 73 3.93 -20.15 -0.23
CA GLY A 73 4.29 -21.21 -1.18
C GLY A 73 5.09 -20.75 -2.40
N VAL A 74 5.28 -19.45 -2.62
CA VAL A 74 6.30 -18.92 -3.55
C VAL A 74 7.69 -19.30 -3.07
N ASP A 75 8.48 -19.93 -3.95
CA ASP A 75 9.85 -20.34 -3.66
C ASP A 75 10.74 -19.13 -3.30
N GLU A 76 11.45 -19.24 -2.18
CA GLU A 76 12.38 -18.21 -1.69
C GLU A 76 13.45 -17.85 -2.74
N ALA A 77 13.91 -18.81 -3.55
CA ALA A 77 14.85 -18.54 -4.62
C ALA A 77 14.24 -17.65 -5.72
N VAL A 78 12.93 -17.76 -5.97
CA VAL A 78 12.22 -16.89 -6.89
C VAL A 78 12.09 -15.48 -6.30
N ILE A 79 11.71 -15.38 -5.02
CA ILE A 79 11.64 -14.09 -4.31
C ILE A 79 12.99 -13.39 -4.33
N GLN A 80 14.06 -14.10 -3.98
CA GLN A 80 15.40 -13.56 -3.98
C GLN A 80 15.83 -13.10 -5.38
N LYS A 81 15.57 -13.92 -6.41
CA LYS A 81 15.88 -13.54 -7.79
C LYS A 81 15.10 -12.31 -8.25
N MET A 82 13.84 -12.15 -7.83
CA MET A 82 13.06 -10.94 -8.12
C MET A 82 13.69 -9.71 -7.46
N LYS A 83 14.09 -9.82 -6.19
CA LYS A 83 14.79 -8.75 -5.46
C LYS A 83 16.11 -8.37 -6.13
N ASP A 84 16.96 -9.36 -6.43
CA ASP A 84 18.26 -9.16 -7.06
C ASP A 84 18.11 -8.49 -8.44
N ASN A 85 17.15 -8.96 -9.25
CA ASN A 85 16.88 -8.36 -10.56
C ASN A 85 16.39 -6.91 -10.45
N THR A 86 15.57 -6.59 -9.44
CA THR A 86 15.11 -5.22 -9.22
C THR A 86 16.27 -4.31 -8.84
N VAL A 87 17.10 -4.71 -7.88
CA VAL A 87 18.30 -3.95 -7.50
C VAL A 87 19.20 -3.77 -8.72
N HIS A 88 19.52 -4.85 -9.43
CA HIS A 88 20.37 -4.81 -10.61
C HIS A 88 19.81 -3.89 -11.72
N PHE A 89 18.50 -3.93 -11.96
CA PHE A 89 17.84 -3.08 -12.96
C PHE A 89 17.95 -1.60 -12.61
N PHE A 90 17.81 -1.24 -11.33
CA PHE A 90 17.95 0.14 -10.88
C PHE A 90 19.42 0.59 -10.78
N GLU A 91 20.39 -0.33 -10.70
CA GLU A 91 21.85 -0.06 -10.74
C GLU A 91 22.44 0.08 -12.16
N LEU A 92 21.70 -0.29 -13.23
CA LEU A 92 22.12 -0.14 -14.62
C LEU A 92 22.53 1.31 -14.95
N PRO A 93 23.45 1.54 -15.94
CA PRO A 93 24.21 2.77 -16.13
C PRO A 93 23.46 4.03 -15.77
N LEU A 94 23.91 4.55 -14.64
CA LEU A 94 23.23 5.50 -13.80
C LEU A 94 23.54 6.94 -14.22
N GLU A 95 24.35 7.20 -15.26
CA GLU A 95 24.73 8.58 -15.64
C GLU A 95 23.52 9.50 -15.85
N ASP A 96 22.44 8.98 -16.45
CA ASP A 96 21.21 9.74 -16.68
C ASP A 96 20.25 9.76 -15.47
N LYS A 97 20.33 8.78 -14.56
CA LYS A 97 19.43 8.66 -13.37
C LYS A 97 20.05 9.25 -12.08
N ASN A 98 21.36 9.15 -11.90
CA ASN A 98 22.15 9.71 -10.79
C ASN A 98 22.40 11.21 -10.92
N ALA A 99 22.32 11.79 -12.12
CA ALA A 99 22.39 13.24 -12.26
C ALA A 99 21.25 13.96 -11.50
N VAL A 100 20.18 13.23 -11.14
CA VAL A 100 18.99 13.75 -10.45
C VAL A 100 18.68 13.04 -9.12
N ALA A 101 19.18 11.81 -8.89
CA ALA A 101 19.00 11.10 -7.63
C ALA A 101 20.05 11.55 -6.58
N GLY A 102 19.66 12.51 -5.75
CA GLY A 102 20.40 12.92 -4.56
C GLY A 102 19.67 12.53 -3.27
N PRO A 103 20.37 12.37 -2.14
CA PRO A 103 19.74 12.23 -0.83
C PRO A 103 18.82 13.42 -0.57
N CYS A 104 17.59 13.15 -0.13
CA CYS A 104 16.66 14.20 0.24
C CYS A 104 16.99 14.70 1.65
N ASN A 105 17.48 15.94 1.75
CA ASN A 105 17.80 16.56 3.05
C ASN A 105 16.58 17.19 3.74
N HIS A 106 15.39 17.07 3.12
CA HIS A 106 14.13 17.58 3.66
C HIS A 106 13.02 16.50 3.57
N PRO A 107 13.17 15.35 4.25
CA PRO A 107 12.16 14.27 4.24
C PRO A 107 10.79 14.74 4.74
N GLU A 108 10.73 15.80 5.55
CA GLU A 108 9.50 16.43 6.03
C GLU A 108 8.76 17.23 4.94
N LYS A 109 9.46 17.62 3.87
CA LYS A 109 8.92 18.41 2.76
C LYS A 109 8.65 17.59 1.51
N VAL A 110 9.09 16.35 1.44
CA VAL A 110 8.88 15.48 0.27
C VAL A 110 8.15 14.21 0.66
N ILE A 111 7.48 13.58 -0.29
CA ILE A 111 6.83 12.28 -0.11
C ILE A 111 7.23 11.37 -1.26
N GLY A 112 7.47 10.09 -0.98
CA GLY A 112 7.73 9.09 -2.02
C GLY A 112 6.46 8.81 -2.82
N ILE A 113 5.38 8.48 -2.12
CA ILE A 113 4.03 8.37 -2.69
C ILE A 113 3.05 9.06 -1.74
N ALA A 114 2.29 10.01 -2.27
CA ALA A 114 1.28 10.76 -1.51
C ALA A 114 0.21 9.83 -0.91
N PRO A 115 -0.48 10.24 0.17
CA PRO A 115 -1.63 9.51 0.70
C PRO A 115 -2.65 9.13 -0.38
N HIS A 116 -2.93 7.83 -0.51
CA HIS A 116 -3.90 7.31 -1.47
C HIS A 116 -4.47 5.97 -1.02
N SER A 117 -5.59 5.56 -1.64
CA SER A 117 -6.18 4.23 -1.57
C SER A 117 -6.08 3.55 -2.94
N ASP A 118 -5.86 2.24 -2.96
CA ASP A 118 -5.76 1.51 -4.22
C ASP A 118 -7.12 1.33 -4.88
N GLY A 119 -7.19 1.62 -6.18
CA GLY A 119 -8.41 1.53 -6.98
C GLY A 119 -8.62 0.19 -7.66
N PHE A 120 -7.99 -0.89 -7.19
CA PHE A 120 -8.12 -2.23 -7.78
C PHE A 120 -8.82 -3.19 -6.80
N GLY A 121 -8.62 -4.51 -6.95
CA GLY A 121 -9.17 -5.52 -6.05
C GLY A 121 -8.25 -5.77 -4.84
N LEU A 122 -7.05 -6.29 -5.09
CA LEU A 122 -6.02 -6.54 -4.08
C LEU A 122 -4.67 -6.05 -4.59
N THR A 123 -3.81 -5.63 -3.68
CA THR A 123 -2.42 -5.28 -3.98
C THR A 123 -1.51 -6.19 -3.20
N LEU A 124 -0.48 -6.73 -3.86
CA LEU A 124 0.59 -7.52 -3.25
C LEU A 124 1.88 -6.72 -3.36
N LEU A 125 2.48 -6.37 -2.23
CA LEU A 125 3.73 -5.64 -2.16
C LEU A 125 4.83 -6.54 -1.60
N LEU A 126 5.93 -6.67 -2.35
CA LEU A 126 7.17 -7.26 -1.91
C LEU A 126 8.19 -6.16 -1.65
N GLN A 127 8.65 -6.06 -0.41
CA GLN A 127 9.72 -5.15 -0.03
C GLN A 127 11.08 -5.78 -0.38
N VAL A 128 11.88 -5.05 -1.18
CA VAL A 128 13.15 -5.57 -1.74
C VAL A 128 14.29 -5.41 -0.74
N ASN A 129 14.41 -4.25 -0.11
CA ASN A 129 15.41 -3.93 0.91
C ASN A 129 14.75 -3.57 2.25
N ASP A 130 15.54 -3.44 3.31
CA ASP A 130 15.06 -3.19 4.67
C ASP A 130 14.79 -1.70 4.96
N THR A 131 14.85 -0.84 3.93
CA THR A 131 14.59 0.60 4.08
C THR A 131 13.10 0.84 4.40
N PRO A 132 12.78 1.48 5.54
CA PRO A 132 11.39 1.77 5.92
C PRO A 132 10.77 2.80 4.96
N GLY A 133 9.44 2.86 4.91
CA GLY A 133 8.77 3.92 4.15
C GLY A 133 7.26 3.80 4.04
N LEU A 134 6.72 2.58 3.95
CA LEU A 134 5.27 2.39 3.90
C LEU A 134 4.62 2.76 5.24
N GLN A 135 3.59 3.59 5.20
CA GLN A 135 2.77 3.97 6.35
C GLN A 135 1.28 3.84 6.02
N ILE A 136 0.49 3.32 6.97
CA ILE A 136 -0.95 3.09 6.83
C ILE A 136 -1.71 4.04 7.76
N SER A 137 -2.78 4.64 7.25
CA SER A 137 -3.66 5.49 8.05
C SER A 137 -4.66 4.63 8.82
N LYS A 138 -4.65 4.70 10.15
CA LYS A 138 -5.60 4.01 11.01
C LYS A 138 -5.86 4.84 12.27
N ASP A 139 -7.13 5.03 12.58
CA ASP A 139 -7.62 5.78 13.75
C ASP A 139 -7.03 7.20 13.83
N GLY A 140 -6.91 7.87 12.67
CA GLY A 140 -6.38 9.23 12.56
C GLY A 140 -4.86 9.34 12.63
N ARG A 141 -4.14 8.22 12.72
CA ARG A 141 -2.68 8.15 12.86
C ARG A 141 -2.02 7.39 11.71
N TRP A 142 -0.76 7.70 11.46
CA TRP A 142 0.06 6.98 10.48
C TRP A 142 0.91 5.92 11.18
N HIS A 143 0.72 4.66 10.80
CA HIS A 143 1.39 3.50 11.36
C HIS A 143 2.46 2.98 10.39
N PRO A 144 3.75 2.92 10.79
CA PRO A 144 4.80 2.38 9.95
C PRO A 144 4.63 0.86 9.75
N VAL A 145 4.86 0.39 8.53
CA VAL A 145 4.83 -1.04 8.21
C VAL A 145 6.23 -1.61 8.24
N ARG A 146 6.41 -2.72 8.97
CA ARG A 146 7.64 -3.50 9.03
C ARG A 146 7.37 -4.90 8.50
N PRO A 147 7.58 -5.15 7.20
CA PRO A 147 7.35 -6.47 6.64
C PRO A 147 8.29 -7.51 7.25
N GLN A 148 7.75 -8.69 7.59
CA GLN A 148 8.56 -9.85 7.95
C GLN A 148 9.41 -10.29 6.75
N THR A 149 10.52 -10.96 7.03
CA THR A 149 11.37 -11.54 5.98
C THR A 149 10.55 -12.46 5.09
N SER A 150 10.64 -12.23 3.78
CA SER A 150 9.93 -12.95 2.73
C SER A 150 8.41 -12.84 2.74
N ALA A 151 7.79 -12.07 3.65
CA ALA A 151 6.36 -11.83 3.61
C ALA A 151 5.97 -10.87 2.46
N PHE A 152 4.77 -11.06 1.93
CA PHE A 152 4.09 -10.03 1.14
C PHE A 152 3.23 -9.16 2.06
N VAL A 153 3.24 -7.85 1.85
CA VAL A 153 2.23 -6.96 2.42
C VAL A 153 1.05 -6.91 1.44
N ILE A 154 -0.14 -7.25 1.92
CA ILE A 154 -1.37 -7.29 1.12
C ILE A 154 -2.31 -6.19 1.58
N ASN A 155 -2.99 -5.53 0.64
CA ASN A 155 -4.09 -4.63 0.97
C ASN A 155 -5.30 -4.76 0.06
N VAL A 156 -6.45 -4.40 0.65
CA VAL A 156 -7.75 -4.33 0.01
C VAL A 156 -7.84 -3.05 -0.81
N GLY A 157 -8.23 -3.18 -2.08
CA GLY A 157 -8.54 -2.06 -2.95
C GLY A 157 -10.02 -1.66 -2.90
N GLU A 158 -10.33 -0.48 -3.41
CA GLU A 158 -11.65 0.14 -3.35
C GLU A 158 -12.73 -0.64 -4.10
N ILE A 159 -12.42 -1.29 -5.23
CA ILE A 159 -13.40 -2.15 -5.91
C ILE A 159 -13.77 -3.33 -5.01
N LEU A 160 -12.81 -3.93 -4.30
CA LEU A 160 -13.13 -5.02 -3.39
C LEU A 160 -13.94 -4.51 -2.17
N GLU A 161 -13.69 -3.29 -1.70
CA GLU A 161 -14.57 -2.64 -0.71
C GLU A 161 -16.02 -2.52 -1.24
N VAL A 162 -16.22 -2.02 -2.47
CA VAL A 162 -17.57 -1.91 -3.06
C VAL A 162 -18.23 -3.27 -3.22
N LEU A 163 -17.52 -4.26 -3.79
CA LEU A 163 -18.03 -5.61 -4.01
C LEU A 163 -18.47 -6.25 -2.69
N THR A 164 -17.70 -6.04 -1.62
CA THR A 164 -18.00 -6.53 -0.27
C THR A 164 -18.99 -5.65 0.48
N ASN A 165 -19.67 -4.71 -0.20
CA ASN A 165 -20.65 -3.80 0.41
C ASN A 165 -20.10 -3.03 1.63
N GLY A 166 -18.80 -2.72 1.62
CA GLY A 166 -18.12 -2.01 2.71
C GLY A 166 -17.72 -2.89 3.90
N HIS A 167 -17.85 -4.23 3.79
CA HIS A 167 -17.36 -5.12 4.83
C HIS A 167 -15.83 -5.12 4.90
N TYR A 168 -15.14 -5.17 3.77
CA TYR A 168 -13.68 -4.99 3.73
C TYR A 168 -13.34 -3.54 3.43
N LYS A 169 -12.27 -3.05 4.04
CA LYS A 169 -11.89 -1.63 3.96
C LYS A 169 -10.66 -1.46 3.10
N SER A 170 -10.78 -0.64 2.06
CA SER A 170 -9.62 0.01 1.45
C SER A 170 -9.21 1.19 2.33
N VAL A 171 -7.91 1.38 2.50
CA VAL A 171 -7.35 2.28 3.52
C VAL A 171 -6.29 3.18 2.89
N PHE A 172 -6.28 4.44 3.32
CA PHE A 172 -5.22 5.38 2.94
C PHE A 172 -3.87 4.87 3.41
N HIS A 173 -2.90 4.89 2.51
CA HIS A 173 -1.51 4.59 2.79
C HIS A 173 -0.61 5.57 2.04
N ARG A 174 0.62 5.74 2.51
CA ARG A 174 1.63 6.63 1.90
C ARG A 174 3.00 5.99 1.97
N VAL A 175 3.94 6.52 1.19
CA VAL A 175 5.35 6.13 1.27
C VAL A 175 6.18 7.37 1.61
N VAL A 176 6.82 7.37 2.78
CA VAL A 176 7.79 8.39 3.16
C VAL A 176 9.17 8.05 2.60
N VAL A 177 10.02 9.06 2.43
CA VAL A 177 11.40 8.88 1.97
C VAL A 177 12.33 8.64 3.17
N ASP A 178 13.38 7.85 2.95
CA ASP A 178 14.52 7.74 3.85
C ASP A 178 15.62 8.70 3.35
N THR A 179 16.33 9.36 4.27
CA THR A 179 17.32 10.39 3.95
C THR A 179 18.68 9.80 3.55
N GLU A 180 18.94 8.56 3.93
CA GLU A 180 20.24 7.91 3.78
C GLU A 180 20.22 6.75 2.78
N ARG A 181 19.09 6.04 2.69
CA ARG A 181 18.97 4.79 1.93
C ARG A 181 17.89 4.87 0.86
N GLY A 182 18.15 4.27 -0.30
CA GLY A 182 17.14 4.01 -1.32
C GLY A 182 16.15 2.94 -0.84
N ARG A 183 14.90 3.04 -1.27
CA ARG A 183 13.85 2.07 -0.96
C ARG A 183 13.28 1.48 -2.24
N ASP A 184 13.38 0.16 -2.38
CA ASP A 184 12.86 -0.57 -3.53
C ASP A 184 11.72 -1.50 -3.12
N THR A 185 10.67 -1.52 -3.94
CA THR A 185 9.52 -2.41 -3.78
C THR A 185 9.03 -2.90 -5.12
N ILE A 186 8.53 -4.14 -5.15
CA ILE A 186 7.79 -4.70 -6.28
C ILE A 186 6.32 -4.75 -5.87
N VAL A 187 5.45 -4.14 -6.67
CA VAL A 187 4.01 -4.08 -6.39
C VAL A 187 3.25 -4.74 -7.52
N VAL A 188 2.35 -5.66 -7.17
CA VAL A 188 1.47 -6.34 -8.11
C VAL A 188 0.03 -5.97 -7.77
N PHE A 189 -0.64 -5.31 -8.71
CA PHE A 189 -2.05 -4.97 -8.60
C PHE A 189 -2.90 -6.09 -9.22
N GLN A 190 -3.76 -6.70 -8.41
CA GLN A 190 -4.75 -7.66 -8.86
C GLN A 190 -6.11 -6.98 -9.00
N ASP A 191 -6.67 -7.08 -10.20
CA ASP A 191 -7.99 -6.56 -10.48
C ASP A 191 -9.09 -7.55 -10.06
N ALA A 192 -10.28 -7.03 -9.76
CA ALA A 192 -11.44 -7.88 -9.51
C ALA A 192 -12.06 -8.36 -10.83
N CYS A 193 -12.41 -9.65 -10.89
CA CYS A 193 -13.12 -10.21 -12.03
C CYS A 193 -14.60 -9.78 -11.99
N ILE A 194 -14.91 -8.69 -12.70
CA ILE A 194 -16.25 -8.10 -12.77
C ILE A 194 -16.73 -8.01 -14.22
N ASN A 195 -18.04 -8.10 -14.43
CA ASN A 195 -18.65 -7.98 -15.75
C ASN A 195 -18.88 -6.50 -16.14
N GLY A 196 -17.81 -5.71 -16.13
CA GLY A 196 -17.83 -4.29 -16.52
C GLY A 196 -18.50 -3.32 -15.54
N VAL A 197 -19.14 -3.79 -14.47
CA VAL A 197 -19.84 -2.94 -13.49
C VAL A 197 -19.31 -3.21 -12.09
N VAL A 198 -18.91 -2.15 -11.40
CA VAL A 198 -18.54 -2.16 -9.98
C VAL A 198 -19.81 -1.93 -9.16
N LYS A 199 -20.20 -2.90 -8.34
CA LYS A 199 -21.41 -2.83 -7.51
C LYS A 199 -21.35 -3.81 -6.34
N PRO A 200 -22.08 -3.56 -5.23
CA PRO A 200 -22.15 -4.52 -4.14
C PRO A 200 -22.71 -5.89 -4.56
N LEU A 201 -22.16 -6.96 -3.97
CA LEU A 201 -22.75 -8.29 -4.04
C LEU A 201 -24.06 -8.30 -3.23
N LEU A 202 -25.17 -8.65 -3.90
CA LEU A 202 -26.52 -8.54 -3.32
C LEU A 202 -26.75 -9.46 -2.12
N GLU A 203 -25.99 -10.54 -2.02
CA GLU A 203 -26.03 -11.47 -0.88
C GLU A 203 -25.50 -10.86 0.43
N LEU A 204 -24.83 -9.70 0.36
CA LEU A 204 -24.28 -8.97 1.50
C LEU A 204 -25.23 -7.87 2.03
N GLY A 205 -26.52 -7.97 1.70
CA GLY A 205 -27.58 -7.10 2.22
C GLY A 205 -27.90 -5.89 1.32
N GLU A 206 -28.52 -4.87 1.92
CA GLU A 206 -28.90 -3.66 1.21
C GLU A 206 -27.65 -2.93 0.68
N ALA A 207 -27.66 -2.59 -0.61
CA ALA A 207 -26.51 -2.00 -1.28
C ALA A 207 -26.21 -0.60 -0.74
N ARG A 208 -25.04 -0.43 -0.12
CA ARG A 208 -24.52 0.83 0.44
C ARG A 208 -23.79 1.71 -0.56
N TYR A 209 -23.55 1.20 -1.77
CA TYR A 209 -22.87 1.91 -2.84
C TYR A 209 -23.73 1.91 -4.11
N HIS A 210 -23.65 3.01 -4.87
CA HIS A 210 -24.18 3.11 -6.21
C HIS A 210 -23.37 2.22 -7.18
N ALA A 211 -24.06 1.59 -8.13
CA ALA A 211 -23.39 0.84 -9.19
C ALA A 211 -22.78 1.81 -10.21
N ILE A 212 -21.59 1.50 -10.70
CA ILE A 212 -20.87 2.33 -11.66
C ILE A 212 -20.17 1.46 -12.71
N ASP A 213 -20.12 1.95 -13.95
CA ASP A 213 -19.34 1.32 -15.01
C ASP A 213 -17.84 1.33 -14.65
N ARG A 214 -17.12 0.26 -15.00
CA ARG A 214 -15.71 0.12 -14.61
C ARG A 214 -14.80 1.16 -15.25
N LEU A 215 -15.06 1.57 -16.49
CA LEU A 215 -14.26 2.60 -17.14
C LEU A 215 -14.49 3.95 -16.47
N GLU A 216 -15.75 4.27 -16.15
CA GLU A 216 -16.09 5.50 -15.42
C GLU A 216 -15.52 5.50 -14.00
N TYR A 217 -15.54 4.35 -13.32
CA TYR A 217 -14.86 4.20 -12.03
C TYR A 217 -13.36 4.50 -12.14
N SER A 218 -12.68 3.95 -13.15
CA SER A 218 -11.24 4.12 -13.33
C SER A 218 -10.87 5.58 -13.62
N LYS A 219 -11.70 6.29 -14.40
CA LYS A 219 -11.52 7.74 -14.65
C LYS A 219 -11.73 8.57 -13.39
N GLY A 220 -12.80 8.26 -12.63
CA GLY A 220 -13.12 8.95 -11.38
C GLY A 220 -12.05 8.76 -10.31
N HIS A 221 -11.60 7.53 -10.12
CA HIS A 221 -10.52 7.18 -9.18
C HIS A 221 -9.22 7.95 -9.46
N ALA A 222 -8.77 7.96 -10.72
CA ALA A 222 -7.60 8.74 -11.11
C ALA A 222 -7.81 10.24 -10.84
N THR A 223 -8.99 10.78 -11.16
CA THR A 223 -9.25 12.22 -10.99
C THR A 223 -9.22 12.64 -9.51
N GLU A 224 -9.91 11.90 -8.64
CA GLU A 224 -10.05 12.30 -7.23
C GLU A 224 -8.76 12.12 -6.42
N ILE A 225 -8.01 11.03 -6.66
CA ILE A 225 -6.73 10.84 -5.96
C ILE A 225 -5.71 11.89 -6.40
N PHE A 226 -5.57 12.15 -7.70
CA PHE A 226 -4.56 13.07 -8.19
C PHE A 226 -4.94 14.55 -8.03
N SER A 227 -6.23 14.87 -7.87
CA SER A 227 -6.69 16.27 -7.79
C SER A 227 -7.12 16.71 -6.40
N ARG A 228 -7.68 15.82 -5.57
CA ARG A 228 -8.28 16.17 -4.28
C ARG A 228 -7.69 15.43 -3.09
N GLY A 229 -6.97 14.32 -3.31
CA GLY A 229 -6.50 13.46 -2.24
C GLY A 229 -7.64 12.79 -1.47
N GLU A 230 -8.82 12.68 -2.08
CA GLU A 230 -10.00 12.03 -1.53
C GLU A 230 -10.18 10.64 -2.13
N ARG A 231 -10.90 9.77 -1.41
CA ARG A 231 -11.21 8.42 -1.90
C ARG A 231 -12.41 8.47 -2.82
N PHE A 232 -12.25 8.03 -4.05
CA PHE A 232 -13.35 8.06 -5.02
C PHE A 232 -14.55 7.21 -4.58
N VAL A 233 -14.30 6.09 -3.90
CA VAL A 233 -15.36 5.21 -3.38
C VAL A 233 -16.30 5.89 -2.37
N ASP A 234 -15.87 6.97 -1.69
CA ASP A 234 -16.73 7.69 -0.74
C ASP A 234 -17.86 8.46 -1.46
N ILE A 235 -17.63 8.89 -2.70
CA ILE A 235 -18.64 9.56 -3.54
C ILE A 235 -19.71 8.57 -4.03
N LEU A 236 -19.39 7.27 -4.04
CA LEU A 236 -20.32 6.22 -4.47
C LEU A 236 -21.25 5.76 -3.34
N LYS A 237 -21.06 6.20 -2.09
CA LYS A 237 -21.92 5.81 -0.96
C LYS A 237 -23.34 6.33 -1.14
N LYS A 238 -24.32 5.56 -0.68
CA LYS A 238 -25.75 5.93 -0.60
C LYS A 238 -26.12 6.58 0.72
#